data_AF-A0A023FPD2-F1
#
_entry.id   AF-A0A023FPD2-F1
#
_cell.length_a   1.000
_cell.length_b   1.000
_cell.length_c   1.000
_cell.angle_alpha   90.00
_cell.angle_beta   90.00
_cell.angle_gamma   90.00
#
_symmetry.space_group_name_H-M   'P 1'
#
loop_
_entity.id
_entity.type
_entity.pdbx_description
1 polymer ?
#
loop_
_entity_poly.entity_id
_entity_poly.type
_entity_poly.pdbx_seq_one_letter_code
_entity_poly.pdbx_strand_id
1 'polypeptide(L)'
;MGSVVHVILLSCLLIPLVSCEKFSDHKLRVYRNRVLEMFQHAYDGYMKHAYPYDELRPLSCDGVDTWGSFSLTLIDALDTLAIMGNYTEFRKVAAMIAENINFNININVSVFETNIRVVGGLLSAHLLYRKAGMDLEPGWPCSGPLLRLAEDVATRLLPGTVSTVW
;
A
#
# COMPACT_ATOMS: atom_id res chain seq x y z
N MET A 1 -44.18 -33.75 19.50
CA MET A 1 -43.26 -33.47 18.37
C MET A 1 -43.83 -32.51 17.32
N GLY A 2 -45.16 -32.35 17.16
CA GLY A 2 -45.73 -31.44 16.15
C GLY A 2 -45.60 -29.93 16.44
N SER A 3 -45.64 -29.49 17.70
CA SER A 3 -45.62 -28.05 18.03
C SER A 3 -44.28 -27.35 17.77
N VAL A 4 -43.16 -28.06 17.90
CA VAL A 4 -41.82 -27.49 17.68
C VAL A 4 -41.57 -27.23 16.19
N VAL A 5 -42.08 -28.12 15.32
CA VAL A 5 -41.94 -27.97 13.86
C VAL A 5 -42.71 -26.75 13.34
N HIS A 6 -43.90 -26.47 13.88
CA HIS A 6 -44.67 -25.28 13.52
C HIS A 6 -44.01 -23.97 13.99
N VAL A 7 -43.39 -23.95 15.18
CA VAL A 7 -42.67 -22.77 15.68
C VAL A 7 -41.44 -22.45 14.83
N ILE A 8 -40.72 -23.47 14.35
CA ILE A 8 -39.56 -23.30 13.46
C ILE A 8 -40.00 -22.84 12.05
N LEU A 9 -41.12 -23.35 11.53
CA LEU A 9 -41.67 -22.89 10.24
C LEU A 9 -42.17 -21.44 10.30
N LEU A 10 -42.82 -21.05 11.41
CA LEU A 10 -43.25 -19.67 11.65
C LEU A 10 -42.07 -18.72 11.89
N SER A 11 -40.98 -19.17 12.51
CA SER A 11 -39.79 -18.33 12.69
C SER A 11 -39.04 -18.08 11.38
N CYS A 12 -39.02 -19.05 10.46
CA CYS A 12 -38.46 -18.88 9.12
C CYS A 12 -39.27 -17.92 8.22
N LEU A 13 -40.59 -17.83 8.43
CA LEU A 13 -41.47 -16.88 7.72
C LEU A 13 -41.36 -15.43 8.24
N LEU A 14 -40.78 -15.24 9.43
CA LEU A 14 -40.58 -13.94 10.08
C LEU A 14 -39.14 -13.43 9.99
N ILE A 15 -38.22 -14.15 9.34
CA ILE A 15 -36.91 -13.59 9.00
C ILE A 15 -37.18 -12.52 7.95
N PRO A 16 -37.01 -11.22 8.26
CA PRO A 16 -37.08 -10.22 7.21
C PRO A 16 -36.01 -10.61 6.19
N LEU A 17 -36.44 -10.75 4.94
CA LEU A 17 -35.53 -10.89 3.80
C LEU A 17 -34.46 -9.82 4.00
N VAL A 18 -33.25 -10.23 4.40
CA VAL A 18 -32.13 -9.30 4.54
C VAL A 18 -31.92 -8.79 3.13
N SER A 19 -32.48 -7.61 2.84
CA SER A 19 -32.34 -6.97 1.56
C SER A 19 -30.86 -6.67 1.42
N CYS A 20 -30.17 -7.48 0.61
CA CYS A 20 -28.83 -7.16 0.17
C CYS A 20 -28.98 -5.90 -0.70
N GLU A 21 -28.83 -4.73 -0.08
CA GLU A 21 -28.86 -3.46 -0.80
C GLU A 21 -27.63 -3.43 -1.70
N LYS A 22 -27.81 -3.88 -2.95
CA LYS A 22 -26.77 -3.81 -3.97
C LYS A 22 -26.48 -2.33 -4.21
N PHE A 23 -25.22 -1.94 -4.11
CA PHE A 23 -24.81 -0.59 -4.46
C PHE A 23 -25.13 -0.34 -5.93
N SER A 24 -25.83 0.75 -6.22
CA SER A 24 -26.02 1.20 -7.59
C SER A 24 -24.71 1.72 -8.16
N ASP A 25 -24.54 1.66 -9.48
CA ASP A 25 -23.34 2.18 -10.16
C ASP A 25 -23.09 3.66 -9.83
N HIS A 26 -24.16 4.44 -9.63
CA HIS A 26 -24.05 5.83 -9.18
C HIS A 26 -23.44 5.92 -7.79
N LYS A 27 -23.96 5.16 -6.80
CA LYS A 27 -23.39 5.15 -5.44
C LYS A 27 -21.94 4.70 -5.47
N LEU A 28 -21.59 3.65 -6.22
CA LEU A 28 -20.20 3.18 -6.36
C LEU A 28 -19.26 4.27 -6.89
N ARG A 29 -19.69 5.03 -7.92
CA ARG A 29 -18.89 6.16 -8.44
C ARG A 29 -18.70 7.27 -7.42
N VAL A 30 -19.74 7.61 -6.65
CA VAL A 30 -19.65 8.63 -5.59
C VAL A 30 -18.64 8.20 -4.52
N TYR A 31 -18.72 6.97 -4.04
CA TYR A 31 -17.76 6.48 -3.02
C TYR A 31 -16.34 6.35 -3.57
N ARG A 32 -16.18 5.88 -4.82
CA ARG A 32 -14.87 5.85 -5.50
C ARG A 32 -14.24 7.24 -5.53
N ASN A 33 -14.98 8.26 -5.96
CA ASN A 33 -14.47 9.63 -6.03
C ASN A 33 -14.11 10.18 -4.64
N ARG A 34 -14.93 9.89 -3.63
CA ARG A 34 -14.63 10.30 -2.25
C ARG A 34 -13.34 9.66 -1.71
N VAL A 35 -13.09 8.39 -2.03
CA VAL A 35 -11.82 7.73 -1.67
C VAL A 35 -10.63 8.36 -2.39
N LEU A 36 -10.78 8.74 -3.67
CA LEU A 36 -9.74 9.45 -4.41
C LEU A 36 -9.42 10.81 -3.76
N GLU A 37 -10.44 11.58 -3.38
CA GLU A 37 -10.26 12.87 -2.69
C GLU A 37 -9.56 12.71 -1.33
N MET A 38 -9.94 11.69 -0.56
CA MET A 38 -9.31 11.41 0.74
C MET A 38 -7.84 11.00 0.59
N PHE A 39 -7.53 10.17 -0.41
CA PHE A 39 -6.15 9.77 -0.69
C PHE A 39 -5.31 10.97 -1.14
N GLN A 40 -5.83 11.78 -2.07
CA GLN A 40 -5.15 13.00 -2.53
C GLN A 40 -4.87 13.96 -1.37
N HIS A 41 -5.85 14.18 -0.50
CA HIS A 41 -5.67 15.01 0.69
C HIS A 41 -4.51 14.52 1.58
N ALA A 42 -4.47 13.21 1.89
CA ALA A 42 -3.42 12.63 2.71
C ALA A 42 -2.06 12.65 2.01
N TYR A 43 -2.02 12.27 0.73
CA TYR A 43 -0.81 12.24 -0.09
C TYR A 43 -0.20 13.63 -0.26
N ASP A 44 -1.00 14.63 -0.63
CA ASP A 44 -0.54 16.03 -0.78
C ASP A 44 -0.06 16.59 0.56
N GLY A 45 -0.75 16.25 1.65
CA GLY A 45 -0.34 16.59 3.01
C GLY A 45 1.05 16.02 3.33
N TYR A 46 1.27 14.73 3.06
CA TYR A 46 2.57 14.09 3.25
C TYR A 46 3.66 14.74 2.39
N MET A 47 3.41 14.91 1.09
CA MET A 47 4.39 15.49 0.17
C MET A 47 4.77 16.93 0.56
N LYS A 48 3.85 17.69 1.14
CA LYS A 48 4.07 19.08 1.55
C LYS A 48 4.76 19.22 2.91
N HIS A 49 4.43 18.36 3.87
CA HIS A 49 4.77 18.58 5.29
C HIS A 49 5.72 17.54 5.87
N ALA A 50 5.85 16.37 5.25
CA ALA A 50 6.58 15.25 5.83
C ALA A 50 7.60 14.60 4.88
N TYR A 51 7.51 14.73 3.57
CA TYR A 51 8.59 14.25 2.70
C TYR A 51 9.93 14.96 3.06
N PRO A 52 11.06 14.25 3.24
CA PRO A 52 11.31 12.83 2.97
C PRO A 52 11.18 11.87 4.17
N TYR A 53 10.68 12.33 5.31
CA TYR A 53 10.48 11.51 6.50
C TYR A 53 9.54 10.31 6.23
N ASP A 54 9.61 9.31 7.10
CA ASP A 54 8.81 8.09 6.96
C ASP A 54 7.29 8.37 7.01
N GLU A 55 6.84 9.23 7.94
CA GLU A 55 5.42 9.45 8.22
C GLU A 55 5.10 10.93 8.48
N LEU A 56 3.84 11.32 8.21
CA LEU A 56 3.30 12.63 8.55
C LEU A 56 2.66 12.61 9.94
N ARG A 57 2.94 13.64 10.76
CA ARG A 57 2.14 13.96 11.95
C ARG A 57 1.12 15.05 11.58
N PRO A 58 -0.16 14.68 11.34
CA PRO A 58 -1.12 15.59 10.71
C PRO A 58 -1.55 16.75 11.61
N LEU A 59 -1.43 16.61 12.94
CA LEU A 59 -1.81 17.67 13.89
C LEU A 59 -0.75 18.77 14.01
N SER A 60 0.53 18.39 13.92
CA SER A 60 1.67 19.32 14.00
C SER A 60 2.19 19.76 12.62
N CYS A 61 1.71 19.14 11.54
CA CYS A 61 2.12 19.43 10.16
C CYS A 61 3.63 19.31 9.94
N ASP A 62 4.24 18.28 10.52
CA ASP A 62 5.65 17.94 10.38
C ASP A 62 5.86 16.43 10.17
N GLY A 63 7.05 16.06 9.70
CA GLY A 63 7.44 14.66 9.50
C GLY A 63 8.01 14.01 10.76
N VAL A 64 8.07 12.68 10.73
CA VAL A 64 8.76 11.85 11.72
C VAL A 64 9.35 10.60 11.05
N ASP A 65 10.56 10.22 11.48
CA ASP A 65 11.17 8.96 11.11
C ASP A 65 10.88 7.91 12.18
N THR A 66 10.09 6.92 11.81
CA THR A 66 9.74 5.78 12.66
C THR A 66 10.51 4.52 12.29
N TRP A 67 11.06 4.46 11.08
CA TRP A 67 11.55 3.22 10.48
C TRP A 67 12.92 3.32 9.84
N GLY A 68 13.39 4.51 9.48
CA GLY A 68 14.74 4.73 8.98
C GLY A 68 14.92 5.82 7.96
N SER A 69 13.97 6.75 7.81
CA SER A 69 14.11 7.88 6.88
C SER A 69 14.25 7.43 5.42
N PHE A 70 13.50 6.39 5.04
CA PHE A 70 13.42 5.91 3.66
C PHE A 70 12.06 6.22 3.04
N SER A 71 11.43 7.31 3.48
CA SER A 71 10.15 7.80 2.94
C SER A 71 9.09 6.69 2.92
N LEU A 72 8.94 5.95 4.02
CA LEU A 72 8.10 4.75 4.07
C LEU A 72 6.66 4.96 3.56
N THR A 73 6.00 6.06 3.94
CA THR A 73 4.67 6.43 3.43
C THR A 73 4.65 6.54 1.90
N LEU A 74 5.73 7.06 1.30
CA LEU A 74 5.85 7.22 -0.14
C LEU A 74 5.98 5.87 -0.85
N ILE A 75 6.73 4.93 -0.26
CA ILE A 75 6.86 3.55 -0.78
C ILE A 75 5.49 2.85 -0.75
N ASP A 76 4.78 2.91 0.37
CA ASP A 76 3.44 2.30 0.50
C ASP A 76 2.39 2.93 -0.43
N ALA A 77 2.53 4.23 -0.74
CA ALA A 77 1.57 4.94 -1.59
C ALA A 77 1.74 4.64 -3.09
N LEU A 78 2.89 4.10 -3.52
CA LEU A 78 3.22 3.90 -4.94
C LEU A 78 2.18 3.05 -5.67
N ASP A 79 1.94 1.82 -5.21
CA ASP A 79 1.03 0.93 -5.91
C ASP A 79 -0.41 1.47 -5.93
N THR A 80 -0.80 2.18 -4.88
CA THR A 80 -2.10 2.85 -4.76
C THR A 80 -2.26 3.96 -5.79
N LEU A 81 -1.21 4.77 -6.04
CA LEU A 81 -1.22 5.75 -7.14
C LEU A 81 -1.52 5.09 -8.49
N ALA A 82 -0.87 3.95 -8.76
CA ALA A 82 -1.11 3.21 -9.99
C ALA A 82 -2.51 2.56 -10.04
N ILE A 83 -3.01 1.99 -8.93
CA ILE A 83 -4.37 1.42 -8.85
C ILE A 83 -5.44 2.49 -9.09
N MET A 84 -5.23 3.69 -8.57
CA MET A 84 -6.14 4.84 -8.75
C MET A 84 -6.06 5.44 -10.15
N GLY A 85 -5.07 5.05 -10.96
CA GLY A 85 -4.85 5.54 -12.32
C GLY A 85 -4.07 6.85 -12.40
N ASN A 86 -3.47 7.31 -11.30
CA ASN A 86 -2.60 8.49 -11.29
C ASN A 86 -1.19 8.10 -11.75
N TYR A 87 -1.07 7.66 -13.01
CA TYR A 87 0.19 7.16 -13.53
C TYR A 87 1.26 8.25 -13.65
N THR A 88 0.89 9.50 -13.90
CA THR A 88 1.87 10.60 -13.96
C THR A 88 2.60 10.77 -12.63
N GLU A 89 1.88 10.81 -11.52
CA GLU A 89 2.51 10.92 -10.20
C GLU A 89 3.23 9.62 -9.81
N PHE A 90 2.67 8.45 -10.13
CA PHE A 90 3.35 7.17 -9.96
C PHE A 90 4.75 7.17 -10.59
N ARG A 91 4.87 7.57 -11.87
CA ARG A 91 6.15 7.57 -12.59
C ARG A 91 7.16 8.52 -11.95
N LYS A 92 6.71 9.72 -11.55
CA LYS A 92 7.53 10.71 -10.84
C LYS A 92 8.05 10.14 -9.51
N VAL A 93 7.16 9.59 -8.69
CA VAL A 93 7.51 9.07 -7.37
C VAL A 93 8.41 7.83 -7.48
N ALA A 94 8.15 6.94 -8.43
CA ALA A 94 8.97 5.77 -8.67
C ALA A 94 10.41 6.14 -9.05
N ALA A 95 10.59 7.17 -9.88
CA ALA A 95 11.91 7.73 -10.19
C ALA A 95 12.56 8.36 -8.95
N MET A 96 11.81 9.18 -8.19
CA MET A 96 12.31 9.79 -6.95
C MET A 96 12.81 8.73 -5.94
N ILE A 97 12.06 7.64 -5.76
CA ILE A 97 12.43 6.52 -4.89
C ILE A 97 13.68 5.81 -5.39
N ALA A 98 13.71 5.49 -6.70
CA ALA A 98 14.84 4.83 -7.33
C ALA A 98 16.16 5.61 -7.21
N GLU A 99 16.09 6.94 -7.24
CA GLU A 99 17.25 7.82 -7.25
C GLU A 99 17.72 8.25 -5.85
N ASN A 100 16.80 8.45 -4.90
CA ASN A 100 17.11 9.16 -3.65
C ASN A 100 17.13 8.27 -2.40
N ILE A 101 16.57 7.06 -2.44
CA ILE A 101 16.49 6.20 -1.25
C ILE A 101 17.78 5.39 -1.07
N ASN A 102 18.30 5.42 0.16
CA ASN A 102 19.46 4.63 0.59
C ASN A 102 19.10 3.82 1.84
N PHE A 103 19.18 2.50 1.76
CA PHE A 103 18.88 1.60 2.89
C PHE A 103 20.10 1.27 3.76
N ASN A 104 21.26 1.88 3.50
CA ASN A 104 22.47 1.68 4.29
C ASN A 104 22.51 2.59 5.53
N ILE A 105 21.58 2.35 6.46
CA ILE A 105 21.37 3.18 7.65
C ILE A 105 21.47 2.30 8.90
N ASN A 106 22.21 2.75 9.92
CA ASN A 106 22.43 2.00 11.15
C ASN A 106 21.32 2.31 12.17
N ILE A 107 20.24 1.55 12.10
CA ILE A 107 19.06 1.67 12.96
C ILE A 107 18.47 0.29 13.26
N ASN A 108 17.64 0.20 14.29
CA ASN A 108 16.89 -1.01 14.57
C ASN A 108 15.65 -1.08 13.66
N VAL A 109 15.51 -2.17 12.90
CA VAL A 109 14.39 -2.38 11.98
C VAL A 109 13.63 -3.65 12.34
N SER A 110 12.31 -3.63 12.16
CA SER A 110 11.48 -4.81 12.24
C SER A 110 11.57 -5.56 10.92
N VAL A 111 12.01 -6.82 10.96
CA VAL A 111 12.04 -7.69 9.78
C VAL A 111 10.64 -7.83 9.18
N PHE A 112 9.61 -7.98 10.03
CA PHE A 112 8.23 -8.14 9.59
C PHE A 112 7.71 -6.90 8.85
N GLU A 113 7.79 -5.73 9.49
CA GLU A 113 7.25 -4.48 8.92
C GLU A 113 8.02 -4.06 7.67
N THR A 114 9.35 -4.18 7.68
CA THR A 114 10.19 -3.86 6.52
C THR A 114 9.87 -4.78 5.34
N ASN A 115 9.61 -6.07 5.59
CA ASN A 115 9.26 -7.00 4.54
C ASN A 115 7.89 -6.69 3.91
N ILE A 116 6.86 -6.46 4.72
CA ILE A 116 5.50 -6.26 4.17
C ILE A 116 5.32 -4.87 3.53
N ARG A 117 5.96 -3.82 4.08
CA ARG A 117 5.79 -2.45 3.60
C ARG A 117 6.82 -2.09 2.51
N VAL A 118 8.11 -2.24 2.82
CA VAL A 118 9.18 -1.82 1.90
C VAL A 118 9.36 -2.82 0.77
N VAL A 119 9.69 -4.08 1.08
CA VAL A 119 9.92 -5.10 0.04
C VAL A 119 8.63 -5.35 -0.74
N GLY A 120 7.51 -5.51 -0.04
CA GLY A 120 6.18 -5.67 -0.64
C GLY A 120 5.78 -4.49 -1.53
N GLY A 121 5.90 -3.25 -1.04
CA GLY A 121 5.54 -2.04 -1.79
C GLY A 121 6.39 -1.84 -3.05
N LEU A 122 7.72 -2.03 -2.94
CA LEU A 122 8.63 -1.91 -4.07
C LEU A 122 8.36 -2.98 -5.15
N LEU A 123 8.10 -4.23 -4.76
CA LEU A 123 7.76 -5.31 -5.69
C LEU A 123 6.39 -5.08 -6.35
N SER A 124 5.38 -4.68 -5.57
CA SER A 124 4.04 -4.35 -6.07
C SER A 124 4.12 -3.24 -7.12
N ALA A 125 4.81 -2.14 -6.80
CA ALA A 125 5.03 -1.04 -7.72
C ALA A 125 5.79 -1.46 -8.98
N HIS A 126 6.87 -2.26 -8.85
CA HIS A 126 7.64 -2.77 -9.98
C HIS A 126 6.79 -3.56 -10.98
N LEU A 127 5.85 -4.38 -10.49
CA LEU A 127 4.93 -5.13 -11.35
C LEU A 127 3.90 -4.22 -12.05
N LEU A 128 3.58 -3.06 -11.47
CA LEU A 128 2.68 -2.07 -12.06
C LEU A 128 3.34 -1.15 -13.10
N TYR A 129 4.66 -1.20 -13.27
CA TYR A 129 5.41 -0.37 -14.23
C TYR A 129 4.82 -0.39 -15.63
N ARG A 130 4.58 -1.60 -16.16
CA ARG A 130 4.02 -1.78 -17.51
C ARG A 130 2.65 -1.11 -17.63
N LYS A 131 1.80 -1.28 -16.62
CA LYS A 131 0.45 -0.69 -16.60
C LYS A 131 0.50 0.84 -16.49
N ALA A 132 1.49 1.37 -15.78
CA ALA A 132 1.70 2.80 -15.62
C ALA A 132 2.44 3.47 -16.80
N GLY A 133 2.81 2.70 -17.83
CA GLY A 133 3.53 3.22 -19.00
C GLY A 133 4.94 3.72 -18.68
N MET A 134 5.64 3.07 -17.75
CA MET A 134 7.06 3.29 -17.50
C MET A 134 7.92 2.67 -18.62
N ASP A 135 9.08 3.26 -18.88
CA ASP A 135 10.10 2.64 -19.71
C ASP A 135 10.64 1.38 -19.01
N LEU A 136 10.58 0.24 -19.69
CA LEU A 136 10.99 -1.04 -19.15
C LEU A 136 12.43 -1.33 -19.57
N GLU A 137 13.29 -1.58 -18.58
CA GLU A 137 14.65 -2.08 -18.84
C GLU A 137 14.61 -3.45 -19.53
N PRO A 138 15.61 -3.78 -20.39
CA PRO A 138 15.76 -5.12 -20.92
C PRO A 138 15.79 -6.17 -19.80
N GLY A 139 14.94 -7.20 -19.91
CA GLY A 139 14.82 -8.25 -18.90
C GLY A 139 13.67 -8.08 -17.90
N TRP A 140 12.87 -7.01 -17.99
CA TRP A 140 11.64 -6.89 -17.19
C TRP A 140 10.71 -8.10 -17.40
N PRO A 141 10.12 -8.71 -16.35
CA PRO A 141 10.03 -8.22 -14.97
C PRO A 141 11.20 -8.60 -14.05
N CYS A 142 12.21 -9.33 -14.54
CA CYS A 142 13.35 -9.78 -13.74
C CYS A 142 14.49 -8.75 -13.63
N SER A 143 14.28 -7.54 -14.16
CA SER A 143 15.18 -6.40 -14.02
C SER A 143 14.37 -5.11 -13.85
N GLY A 144 14.94 -4.14 -13.14
CA GLY A 144 14.38 -2.80 -12.97
C GLY A 144 14.83 -2.13 -11.68
N PRO A 145 14.68 -0.80 -11.57
CA PRO A 145 15.21 -0.02 -10.45
C PRO A 145 14.55 -0.38 -9.12
N LEU A 146 13.22 -0.48 -9.05
CA LEU A 146 12.53 -0.84 -7.79
C LEU A 146 12.77 -2.30 -7.40
N LEU A 147 12.92 -3.21 -8.36
CA LEU A 147 13.31 -4.59 -8.07
C LEU A 147 14.69 -4.65 -7.40
N ARG A 148 15.67 -3.89 -7.92
CA ARG A 148 17.01 -3.82 -7.31
C ARG A 148 16.96 -3.26 -5.89
N LEU A 149 16.14 -2.24 -5.64
CA LEU A 149 15.92 -1.72 -4.29
C LEU A 149 15.26 -2.78 -3.38
N ALA A 150 14.26 -3.50 -3.85
CA ALA A 150 13.60 -4.56 -3.09
C ALA A 150 14.58 -5.69 -2.74
N GLU A 151 15.44 -6.08 -3.69
CA GLU A 151 16.49 -7.09 -3.49
C GLU A 151 17.55 -6.63 -2.48
N ASP A 152 18.00 -5.37 -2.53
CA ASP A 152 18.95 -4.80 -1.56
C ASP A 152 18.39 -4.86 -0.14
N VAL A 153 17.14 -4.43 0.06
CA VAL A 153 16.47 -4.50 1.37
C VAL A 153 16.30 -5.95 1.82
N ALA A 154 15.77 -6.83 0.96
CA ALA A 154 15.54 -8.22 1.30
C ALA A 154 16.85 -8.94 1.71
N THR A 155 17.94 -8.67 0.99
CA THR A 155 19.26 -9.24 1.28
C THR A 155 19.79 -8.78 2.64
N ARG A 156 19.58 -7.51 3.00
CA ARG A 156 19.96 -6.95 4.31
C ARG A 156 19.16 -7.53 5.48
N LEU A 157 17.94 -8.00 5.23
CA LEU A 157 17.12 -8.65 6.25
C LEU A 157 17.53 -10.11 6.54
N LEU A 158 18.29 -10.76 5.63
CA LEU A 158 18.68 -12.17 5.77
C LEU A 158 19.38 -12.50 7.09
N PRO A 159 20.40 -11.76 7.58
CA PRO A 159 21.05 -12.09 8.85
C PRO A 159 20.06 -12.14 10.05
N GLY A 160 19.02 -11.30 10.02
CA GLY A 160 17.97 -11.27 11.04
C GLY A 160 17.05 -12.49 11.00
N THR A 161 16.91 -13.15 9.84
CA THR A 161 16.11 -14.38 9.70
C THR A 161 16.93 -15.64 9.97
N VAL A 162 18.22 -15.64 9.65
CA VAL A 162 19.12 -16.78 9.92
C VAL A 162 19.43 -16.93 11.41
N SER A 163 19.40 -15.86 12.19
CA SER A 163 19.74 -15.86 13.62
C SER A 163 18.56 -16.15 14.56
N THR A 164 17.32 -16.11 14.07
CA THR A 164 16.11 -16.27 14.92
C THR A 164 15.29 -17.52 14.64
N VAL A 165 15.59 -18.27 13.57
CA VAL A 165 14.93 -19.54 13.29
C VAL A 165 15.91 -20.52 12.63
N TRP A 166 16.73 -21.20 13.45
CA TRP A 166 17.13 -22.61 13.35
C TRP A 166 17.67 -23.07 14.70
#